data_AF-A0A940APY4-F1
#
_entry.id   AF-A0A940APY4-F1
#
_cell.length_a   1.000
_cell.length_b   1.000
_cell.length_c   1.000
_cell.angle_alpha   90.00
_cell.angle_beta   90.00
_cell.angle_gamma   90.00
#
_symmetry.space_group_name_H-M   'P 1'
#
loop_
_entity.id
_entity.type
_entity.pdbx_description
1 polymer ?
#
loop_
_entity_poly.entity_id
_entity_poly.type
_entity_poly.pdbx_seq_one_letter_code
_entity_poly.pdbx_strand_id
1 'polypeptide(L)'
;MRSGTSSFNFPFSHIYVEDEIRDHELTKKILSRFSKSVVIPIRHYKDVFNRSHQSFRLQKSAPSLILAKSKGSQIYKGAPVCQDFGYDHFFYTSSVMNCIFDCEYCYLRGMYGSGNVVVFVNLEDTFSELEHLLSEHPVYLCVSFDTDLIGLESLTGFVSRWAEFTSTHENLTIEIRTKSFRKDIYEKIPPCDRVIFAYTISPQEIIEKYEKRTASLAERLSAASYAMEKGFPVRLCFDPVIYCQNWKDSYSSMFSEVKKCIDGHRLKDVSIGSFRISGEYIKKLRKDFPASSICQFPYENRDGYMQYPATLQNEMENHLLTLLQSYISKEKIYLTDVEEKA
;
A
#
# COMPACT_ATOMS: atom_id res chain seq x y z
N MET A 1 -1.09 -3.91 16.41
CA MET A 1 -2.51 -3.45 16.46
C MET A 1 -2.74 -2.77 17.80
N ARG A 2 -3.25 -1.53 17.83
CA ARG A 2 -3.64 -0.88 19.08
C ARG A 2 -4.73 -1.71 19.75
N SER A 3 -4.55 -2.03 21.04
CA SER A 3 -5.54 -2.69 21.89
C SER A 3 -6.68 -1.71 22.20
N GLY A 4 -7.58 -1.53 21.24
CA GLY A 4 -8.85 -0.85 21.45
C GLY A 4 -9.89 -1.86 21.93
N THR A 5 -10.54 -1.55 23.04
CA THR A 5 -11.70 -2.22 23.61
C THR A 5 -12.87 -2.26 22.62
N SER A 6 -12.89 -3.26 21.75
CA SER A 6 -14.06 -3.66 20.95
C SER A 6 -14.58 -4.96 21.53
N SER A 7 -15.78 -4.95 22.11
CA SER A 7 -16.48 -6.11 22.67
C SER A 7 -16.95 -7.12 21.62
N PHE A 8 -16.49 -7.02 20.37
CA PHE A 8 -16.81 -7.95 19.29
C PHE A 8 -15.53 -8.35 18.52
N ASN A 9 -15.26 -9.65 18.56
CA ASN A 9 -14.21 -10.46 17.91
C ASN A 9 -12.75 -9.95 17.96
N PHE A 10 -11.86 -10.83 18.42
CA PHE A 10 -10.42 -10.71 18.19
C PHE A 10 -10.13 -10.61 16.67
N PRO A 11 -9.08 -9.89 16.24
CA PRO A 11 -8.70 -9.85 14.83
C PRO A 11 -8.48 -11.27 14.30
N PHE A 12 -9.03 -11.56 13.12
CA PHE A 12 -8.97 -12.88 12.48
C PHE A 12 -9.53 -14.02 13.34
N SER A 13 -10.77 -13.88 13.83
CA SER A 13 -11.47 -14.94 14.58
C SER A 13 -11.60 -16.26 13.79
N HIS A 14 -11.60 -16.17 12.46
CA HIS A 14 -11.56 -17.32 11.55
C HIS A 14 -10.33 -17.22 10.66
N ILE A 15 -9.63 -18.35 10.51
CA ILE A 15 -8.48 -18.49 9.63
C ILE A 15 -8.76 -19.66 8.69
N TYR A 16 -8.84 -19.37 7.40
CA TYR A 16 -8.98 -20.38 6.36
C TYR A 16 -7.58 -20.77 5.88
N VAL A 17 -7.33 -22.07 5.72
CA VAL A 17 -6.00 -22.60 5.40
C VAL A 17 -6.13 -23.59 4.26
N GLU A 18 -5.43 -23.35 3.15
CA GLU A 18 -5.33 -24.33 2.07
C GLU A 18 -4.64 -25.61 2.55
N ASP A 19 -5.23 -26.77 2.25
CA ASP A 19 -4.73 -28.07 2.71
C ASP A 19 -3.24 -28.30 2.34
N GLU A 20 -2.80 -27.83 1.18
CA GLU A 20 -1.44 -28.04 0.67
C GLU A 20 -0.35 -27.25 1.42
N ILE A 21 -0.70 -26.19 2.15
CA ILE A 21 0.25 -25.36 2.93
C ILE A 21 0.09 -25.54 4.44
N ARG A 22 -0.70 -26.53 4.88
CA ARG A 22 -0.95 -26.79 6.30
C ARG A 22 0.35 -26.98 7.10
N ASP A 23 1.31 -27.67 6.50
CA ASP A 23 2.59 -27.97 7.14
C ASP A 23 3.70 -26.96 6.83
N HIS A 24 3.42 -25.92 6.04
CA HIS A 24 4.38 -24.87 5.73
C HIS A 24 4.78 -24.10 7.00
N GLU A 25 6.07 -23.81 7.16
CA GLU A 25 6.60 -23.23 8.40
C GLU A 25 5.98 -21.88 8.75
N LEU A 26 5.77 -21.01 7.75
CA LEU A 26 5.07 -19.74 7.98
C LEU A 26 3.61 -19.94 8.38
N THR A 27 2.93 -20.96 7.85
CA THR A 27 1.55 -21.30 8.24
C THR A 27 1.50 -21.64 9.72
N LYS A 28 2.34 -22.57 10.17
CA LYS A 28 2.44 -22.97 11.58
C LYS A 28 2.77 -21.77 12.48
N LYS A 29 3.74 -20.96 12.08
CA LYS A 29 4.14 -19.73 12.80
C LYS A 29 2.96 -18.76 12.93
N ILE A 30 2.22 -18.51 11.86
CA ILE A 30 1.04 -17.65 11.89
C ILE A 30 -0.03 -18.22 12.83
N LEU A 31 -0.40 -19.49 12.67
CA LEU A 31 -1.44 -20.14 13.47
C LEU A 31 -1.11 -20.14 14.96
N SER A 32 0.17 -20.29 15.34
CA SER A 32 0.61 -20.22 16.74
C SER A 32 0.28 -18.88 17.43
N ARG A 33 0.15 -17.78 16.67
CA ARG A 33 -0.22 -16.46 17.19
C ARG A 33 -1.72 -16.29 17.42
N PHE A 34 -2.53 -17.20 16.87
CA PHE A 34 -3.98 -17.15 16.89
C PHE A 34 -4.58 -18.40 17.54
N SER A 35 -4.13 -18.75 18.74
CA SER A 35 -4.58 -19.94 19.47
C SER A 35 -6.08 -19.97 19.79
N LYS A 36 -6.78 -18.83 19.68
CA LYS A 36 -8.22 -18.70 19.91
C LYS A 36 -9.05 -18.69 18.62
N SER A 37 -8.42 -18.69 17.45
CA SER A 37 -9.12 -18.60 16.18
C SER A 37 -9.61 -19.97 15.72
N VAL A 38 -10.76 -19.98 15.03
CA VAL A 38 -11.27 -21.18 14.38
C VAL A 38 -10.51 -21.37 13.07
N VAL A 39 -9.80 -22.50 12.96
CA VAL A 39 -9.05 -22.87 11.76
C VAL A 39 -9.92 -23.74 10.87
N ILE A 40 -10.13 -23.31 9.62
CA ILE A 40 -11.01 -23.97 8.66
C ILE A 40 -10.18 -24.42 7.44
N PRO A 41 -10.07 -25.73 7.16
CA PRO A 41 -9.41 -26.21 5.96
C PRO A 41 -10.22 -25.84 4.71
N ILE A 42 -9.53 -25.44 3.65
CA ILE A 42 -10.09 -25.12 2.33
C ILE A 42 -9.23 -25.74 1.23
N ARG A 43 -9.78 -25.91 0.03
CA ARG A 43 -9.01 -26.44 -1.10
C ARG A 43 -8.29 -25.33 -1.85
N HIS A 44 -8.96 -24.19 -1.98
CA HIS A 44 -8.43 -23.04 -2.69
C HIS A 44 -8.94 -21.73 -2.06
N TYR A 45 -8.13 -20.68 -2.00
CA TYR A 45 -8.45 -19.41 -1.33
C TYR A 45 -9.71 -18.75 -1.92
N LYS A 46 -9.99 -18.97 -3.22
CA LYS A 46 -11.20 -18.53 -3.91
C LYS A 46 -12.50 -19.23 -3.45
N ASP A 47 -12.41 -20.30 -2.67
CA ASP A 47 -13.56 -20.93 -1.99
C ASP A 47 -14.16 -20.01 -0.90
N VAL A 48 -13.44 -18.94 -0.55
CA VAL A 48 -13.81 -17.94 0.46
C VAL A 48 -13.65 -16.53 -0.08
N PHE A 49 -12.52 -16.24 -0.72
CA PHE A 49 -12.17 -14.93 -1.25
C PHE A 49 -12.95 -14.60 -2.53
N ASN A 50 -13.52 -13.40 -2.61
CA ASN A 50 -14.30 -12.89 -3.74
C ASN A 50 -15.51 -13.76 -4.15
N ARG A 51 -16.12 -14.50 -3.21
CA ARG A 51 -17.36 -15.22 -3.51
C ARG A 51 -18.53 -14.26 -3.74
N SER A 52 -19.44 -14.65 -4.63
CA SER A 52 -20.64 -13.89 -4.92
C SER A 52 -21.55 -13.78 -3.69
N HIS A 53 -22.38 -12.74 -3.66
CA HIS A 53 -23.37 -12.48 -2.60
C HIS A 53 -22.77 -12.31 -1.19
N GLN A 54 -21.50 -11.91 -1.09
CA GLN A 54 -20.86 -11.51 0.15
C GLN A 54 -20.93 -9.99 0.34
N SER A 55 -20.89 -9.55 1.59
CA SER A 55 -20.77 -8.13 1.93
C SER A 55 -19.32 -7.80 2.27
N PHE A 56 -18.67 -7.03 1.41
CA PHE A 56 -17.34 -6.49 1.67
C PHE A 56 -17.30 -5.79 3.04
N ARG A 57 -18.30 -4.94 3.34
CA ARG A 57 -18.35 -4.14 4.57
C ARG A 57 -18.43 -4.99 5.83
N LEU A 58 -19.24 -6.05 5.83
CA LEU A 58 -19.33 -6.96 6.97
C LEU A 58 -18.04 -7.76 7.15
N GLN A 59 -17.41 -8.19 6.06
CA GLN A 59 -16.09 -8.82 6.15
C GLN A 59 -15.06 -7.85 6.70
N LYS A 60 -15.08 -6.58 6.28
CA LYS A 60 -14.08 -5.61 6.72
C LYS A 60 -14.21 -5.19 8.19
N SER A 61 -15.41 -5.25 8.76
CA SER A 61 -15.60 -4.99 10.19
C SER A 61 -14.94 -6.07 11.06
N ALA A 62 -14.97 -7.34 10.62
CA ALA A 62 -14.33 -8.48 11.26
C ALA A 62 -13.67 -9.41 10.21
N PRO A 63 -12.50 -9.04 9.66
CA PRO A 63 -11.89 -9.75 8.55
C PRO A 63 -11.41 -11.13 8.99
N SER A 64 -11.56 -12.11 8.10
CA SER A 64 -10.90 -13.41 8.21
C SER A 64 -9.52 -13.35 7.56
N LEU A 65 -8.62 -14.20 8.04
CA LEU A 65 -7.33 -14.44 7.41
C LEU A 65 -7.45 -15.69 6.53
N ILE A 66 -6.87 -15.64 5.33
CA ILE A 66 -6.81 -16.78 4.42
C ILE A 66 -5.33 -17.05 4.14
N LEU A 67 -4.85 -18.24 4.49
CA LEU A 67 -3.50 -18.71 4.21
C LEU A 67 -3.56 -19.62 3.00
N ALA A 68 -2.78 -19.29 1.98
CA ALA A 68 -2.84 -19.93 0.69
C ALA A 68 -1.45 -20.12 0.08
N LYS A 69 -1.39 -20.92 -0.97
CA LYS A 69 -0.24 -21.00 -1.88
C LYS A 69 -0.54 -20.21 -3.13
N SER A 70 0.34 -19.30 -3.51
CA SER A 70 0.23 -18.67 -4.82
C SER A 70 0.70 -19.63 -5.92
N LYS A 71 0.01 -19.62 -7.07
CA LYS A 71 0.27 -20.52 -8.20
C LYS A 71 0.44 -19.71 -9.49
N GLY A 72 1.35 -20.15 -10.36
CA GLY A 72 1.67 -19.47 -11.61
C GLY A 72 2.62 -18.28 -11.40
N SER A 73 2.63 -17.34 -12.33
CA SER A 73 3.47 -16.13 -12.26
C SER A 73 3.03 -15.22 -11.11
N GLN A 74 4.02 -14.71 -10.38
CA GLN A 74 3.93 -13.88 -9.18
C GLN A 74 4.42 -12.45 -9.41
N ILE A 75 5.06 -12.20 -10.54
CA ILE A 75 5.65 -10.90 -10.89
C ILE A 75 4.96 -10.39 -12.15
N TYR A 76 4.37 -9.21 -12.03
CA TYR A 76 3.56 -8.61 -13.08
C TYR A 76 4.17 -7.28 -13.51
N LYS A 77 4.04 -6.94 -14.80
CA LYS A 77 4.46 -5.62 -15.29
C LYS A 77 3.71 -4.52 -14.54
N GLY A 78 4.43 -3.44 -14.22
CA GLY A 78 3.89 -2.25 -13.56
C GLY A 78 2.59 -1.76 -14.19
N ALA A 79 1.62 -1.37 -13.36
CA ALA A 79 0.37 -0.82 -13.87
C ALA A 79 0.63 0.52 -14.59
N PRO A 80 0.03 0.79 -15.75
CA PRO A 80 0.30 2.01 -16.53
C PRO A 80 0.05 3.32 -15.77
N VAL A 81 -0.82 3.29 -14.77
CA VAL A 81 -1.19 4.45 -13.95
C VAL A 81 -0.27 4.64 -12.74
N CYS A 82 0.74 3.79 -12.56
CA CYS A 82 1.68 3.85 -11.46
C CYS A 82 3.02 4.41 -11.95
N GLN A 83 3.62 5.27 -11.15
CA GLN A 83 4.92 5.86 -11.46
C GLN A 83 6.02 4.78 -11.40
N ASP A 84 6.83 4.75 -12.45
CA ASP A 84 8.03 3.92 -12.53
C ASP A 84 9.26 4.60 -11.90
N PHE A 85 9.19 5.89 -11.57
CA PHE A 85 10.28 6.69 -11.01
C PHE A 85 11.56 6.73 -11.87
N GLY A 86 11.41 6.59 -13.18
CA GLY A 86 12.52 6.56 -14.13
C GLY A 86 13.23 5.20 -14.24
N TYR A 87 12.61 4.14 -13.75
CA TYR A 87 13.12 2.77 -13.92
C TYR A 87 12.48 2.11 -15.15
N ASP A 88 13.29 1.61 -16.08
CA ASP A 88 12.82 0.99 -17.33
C ASP A 88 12.02 -0.31 -17.10
N HIS A 89 12.38 -1.05 -16.05
CA HIS A 89 11.91 -2.41 -15.77
C HIS A 89 11.09 -2.41 -14.49
N PHE A 90 9.90 -1.79 -14.57
CA PHE A 90 8.97 -1.67 -13.46
C PHE A 90 7.98 -2.85 -13.38
N PHE A 91 7.95 -3.49 -12.21
CA PHE A 91 7.09 -4.63 -11.89
C PHE A 91 6.42 -4.46 -10.52
N TYR A 92 5.41 -5.28 -10.26
CA TYR A 92 4.83 -5.46 -8.94
C TYR A 92 4.59 -6.93 -8.63
N THR A 93 4.45 -7.26 -7.35
CA THR A 93 4.07 -8.59 -6.88
C THR A 93 3.00 -8.51 -5.80
N SER A 94 2.26 -9.59 -5.61
CA SER A 94 1.14 -9.70 -4.67
C SER A 94 1.33 -10.90 -3.76
N SER A 95 2.23 -10.78 -2.78
CA SER A 95 2.43 -11.79 -1.72
C SER A 95 1.29 -11.80 -0.69
N VAL A 96 0.48 -10.75 -0.67
CA VAL A 96 -0.71 -10.62 0.14
C VAL A 96 -1.76 -9.86 -0.67
N MET A 97 -2.97 -10.40 -0.72
CA MET A 97 -4.11 -9.72 -1.34
C MET A 97 -4.96 -9.04 -0.27
N ASN A 98 -5.32 -7.79 -0.53
CA ASN A 98 -6.08 -6.91 0.34
C ASN A 98 -5.28 -6.46 1.57
N CYS A 99 -5.83 -5.49 2.31
CA CYS A 99 -5.12 -4.81 3.38
C CYS A 99 -5.87 -4.93 4.72
N ILE A 100 -5.16 -4.77 5.84
CA ILE A 100 -5.77 -4.63 7.17
C ILE A 100 -6.37 -3.25 7.41
N PHE A 101 -5.92 -2.25 6.64
CA PHE A 101 -6.42 -0.88 6.70
C PHE A 101 -7.74 -0.73 5.95
N ASP A 102 -8.49 0.31 6.32
CA ASP A 102 -9.87 0.49 5.90
C ASP A 102 -10.09 1.86 5.21
N CYS A 103 -9.21 2.23 4.28
CA CYS A 103 -9.35 3.48 3.52
C CYS A 103 -10.55 3.44 2.56
N GLU A 104 -11.45 4.43 2.59
CA GLU A 104 -12.70 4.44 1.80
C GLU A 104 -12.43 4.52 0.29
N TYR A 105 -11.38 5.24 -0.10
CA TYR A 105 -11.00 5.47 -1.49
C TYR A 105 -10.11 4.35 -2.09
N CYS A 106 -9.79 3.31 -1.32
CA CYS A 106 -8.82 2.31 -1.73
C CYS A 106 -9.28 1.53 -2.98
N TYR A 107 -8.46 1.54 -4.03
CA TYR A 107 -8.74 0.82 -5.27
C TYR A 107 -8.88 -0.70 -5.07
N LEU A 108 -8.22 -1.27 -4.06
CA LEU A 108 -8.32 -2.70 -3.73
C LEU A 108 -9.75 -3.14 -3.38
N ARG A 109 -10.61 -2.23 -2.91
CA ARG A 109 -12.04 -2.52 -2.71
C ARG A 109 -12.80 -2.66 -4.01
N GLY A 110 -12.40 -1.90 -5.02
CA GLY A 110 -12.98 -2.01 -6.35
C GLY A 110 -12.44 -3.24 -7.08
N MET A 111 -11.19 -3.60 -6.82
CA MET A 111 -10.56 -4.78 -7.35
C MET A 111 -11.14 -6.07 -6.74
N TYR A 112 -11.22 -6.14 -5.40
CA TYR A 112 -11.67 -7.32 -4.67
C TYR A 112 -13.08 -7.14 -4.09
N GLY A 113 -13.96 -8.10 -4.35
CA GLY A 113 -15.28 -8.18 -3.73
C GLY A 113 -15.27 -8.67 -2.28
N SER A 114 -14.09 -8.96 -1.70
CA SER A 114 -13.93 -9.45 -0.35
C SER A 114 -13.16 -8.48 0.55
N GLY A 115 -13.60 -8.36 1.81
CA GLY A 115 -12.91 -7.63 2.88
C GLY A 115 -11.89 -8.48 3.66
N ASN A 116 -11.73 -9.76 3.32
CA ASN A 116 -10.76 -10.67 3.94
C ASN A 116 -9.35 -10.42 3.39
N VAL A 117 -8.34 -10.86 4.15
CA VAL A 117 -6.92 -10.75 3.76
C VAL A 117 -6.41 -12.14 3.36
N VAL A 118 -5.76 -12.25 2.21
CA VAL A 118 -5.11 -13.48 1.76
C VAL A 118 -3.61 -13.31 1.89
N VAL A 119 -2.92 -14.23 2.58
CA VAL A 119 -1.46 -14.28 2.66
C VAL A 119 -0.98 -15.51 1.91
N PHE A 120 -0.17 -15.31 0.88
CA PHE A 120 0.49 -16.39 0.17
C PHE A 120 1.79 -16.73 0.88
N VAL A 121 1.86 -17.90 1.49
CA VAL A 121 2.94 -18.23 2.43
C VAL A 121 4.26 -18.60 1.74
N ASN A 122 4.18 -18.97 0.46
CA ASN A 122 5.26 -19.48 -0.38
C ASN A 122 6.07 -18.37 -1.08
N LEU A 123 6.60 -17.41 -0.31
CA LEU A 123 7.35 -16.28 -0.87
C LEU A 123 8.63 -16.72 -1.61
N GLU A 124 9.18 -17.89 -1.28
CA GLU A 124 10.30 -18.52 -1.97
C GLU A 124 10.03 -18.85 -3.44
N ASP A 125 8.76 -19.10 -3.82
CA ASP A 125 8.40 -19.30 -5.22
C ASP A 125 8.50 -17.97 -5.98
N THR A 126 8.10 -16.85 -5.37
CA THR A 126 8.27 -15.50 -5.93
C THR A 126 9.74 -15.12 -6.09
N PHE A 127 10.57 -15.44 -5.09
CA PHE A 127 12.02 -15.21 -5.18
C PHE A 127 12.65 -16.01 -6.33
N SER A 128 12.24 -17.27 -6.50
CA SER A 128 12.73 -18.11 -7.60
C SER A 128 12.36 -17.55 -8.98
N GLU A 129 11.15 -17.00 -9.14
CA GLU A 129 10.77 -16.31 -10.39
C GLU A 129 11.57 -15.02 -10.60
N LEU A 130 11.84 -14.27 -9.52
CA LEU A 130 12.59 -13.03 -9.58
C LEU A 130 14.06 -13.25 -9.99
N GLU A 131 14.68 -14.33 -9.56
CA GLU A 131 16.04 -14.72 -9.98
C GLU A 131 16.16 -14.82 -11.51
N HIS A 132 15.16 -15.46 -12.15
CA HIS A 132 15.14 -15.54 -13.61
C HIS A 132 15.02 -14.17 -14.26
N LEU A 133 14.15 -13.30 -13.75
CA LEU A 133 13.95 -11.95 -14.28
C LEU A 133 15.20 -11.07 -14.10
N LEU A 134 15.88 -11.17 -12.95
CA LEU A 134 17.11 -10.44 -12.64
C LEU A 134 18.30 -10.87 -13.51
N SER A 135 18.24 -12.06 -14.10
CA SER A 135 19.25 -12.52 -15.06
C SER A 135 19.14 -11.83 -16.43
N GLU A 136 18.00 -11.22 -16.73
CA GLU A 136 17.75 -10.54 -18.00
C GLU A 136 17.99 -9.03 -17.90
N HIS A 137 17.55 -8.41 -16.81
CA HIS A 137 17.65 -6.96 -16.61
C HIS A 137 17.55 -6.56 -15.13
N PRO A 138 18.00 -5.35 -14.74
CA PRO A 138 17.68 -4.76 -13.45
C PRO A 138 16.16 -4.68 -13.24
N VAL A 139 15.69 -4.79 -12.01
CA VAL A 139 14.26 -4.79 -11.68
C VAL A 139 13.95 -3.75 -10.62
N TYR A 140 12.93 -2.93 -10.89
CA TYR A 140 12.26 -2.13 -9.89
C TYR A 140 10.92 -2.78 -9.53
N LEU A 141 10.76 -3.23 -8.28
CA LEU A 141 9.64 -4.07 -7.86
C LEU A 141 8.86 -3.44 -6.69
N CYS A 142 7.59 -3.12 -6.93
CA CYS A 142 6.65 -2.78 -5.86
C CYS A 142 6.14 -4.05 -5.17
N VAL A 143 6.62 -4.32 -3.95
CA VAL A 143 6.31 -5.57 -3.22
C VAL A 143 5.08 -5.47 -2.33
N SER A 144 4.58 -4.25 -2.11
CA SER A 144 3.38 -3.95 -1.31
C SER A 144 2.26 -3.34 -2.15
N PHE A 145 2.13 -3.76 -3.42
CA PHE A 145 1.14 -3.17 -4.34
C PHE A 145 -0.30 -3.41 -3.86
N ASP A 146 -0.61 -4.66 -3.49
CA ASP A 146 -1.96 -5.09 -3.10
C ASP A 146 -2.21 -5.15 -1.57
N THR A 147 -1.29 -4.60 -0.77
CA THR A 147 -1.41 -4.61 0.70
C THR A 147 -0.54 -3.55 1.39
N ASP A 148 -0.57 -3.49 2.72
CA ASP A 148 0.46 -2.80 3.51
C ASP A 148 1.32 -3.83 4.26
N LEU A 149 2.51 -4.12 3.72
CA LEU A 149 3.40 -5.14 4.28
C LEU A 149 3.94 -4.75 5.65
N ILE A 150 4.21 -3.47 5.91
CA ILE A 150 4.70 -3.03 7.23
C ILE A 150 3.62 -3.22 8.30
N GLY A 151 2.36 -2.94 7.95
CA GLY A 151 1.20 -3.22 8.80
C GLY A 151 1.05 -4.71 9.14
N LEU A 152 1.45 -5.60 8.22
CA LEU A 152 1.37 -7.05 8.36
C LEU A 152 2.68 -7.72 8.80
N GLU A 153 3.78 -6.98 8.94
CA GLU A 153 5.10 -7.57 9.13
C GLU A 153 5.22 -8.40 10.41
N SER A 154 4.47 -8.07 11.48
CA SER A 154 4.45 -8.88 12.70
C SER A 154 3.84 -10.26 12.48
N LEU A 155 3.02 -10.42 11.44
CA LEU A 155 2.38 -11.66 11.07
C LEU A 155 3.25 -12.46 10.09
N THR A 156 3.73 -11.81 9.03
CA THR A 156 4.31 -12.49 7.87
C THR A 156 5.84 -12.54 7.90
N GLY A 157 6.51 -11.52 8.42
CA GLY A 157 7.97 -11.36 8.30
C GLY A 157 8.43 -11.03 6.87
N PHE A 158 7.51 -10.64 5.97
CA PHE A 158 7.81 -10.43 4.55
C PHE A 158 8.70 -9.22 4.29
N VAL A 159 8.57 -8.12 5.05
CA VAL A 159 9.46 -6.96 4.89
C VAL A 159 10.90 -7.37 5.18
N SER A 160 11.11 -8.16 6.24
CA SER A 160 12.45 -8.67 6.58
C SER A 160 13.01 -9.58 5.49
N ARG A 161 12.21 -10.53 4.99
CA ARG A 161 12.63 -11.44 3.90
C ARG A 161 12.92 -10.69 2.60
N TRP A 162 12.11 -9.69 2.24
CA TRP A 162 12.35 -8.87 1.05
C TRP A 162 13.63 -8.03 1.20
N ALA A 163 13.85 -7.39 2.35
CA ALA A 163 15.07 -6.61 2.58
C ALA A 163 16.33 -7.48 2.53
N GLU A 164 16.30 -8.68 3.13
CA GLU A 164 17.38 -9.67 3.05
C GLU A 164 17.64 -10.07 1.60
N PHE A 165 16.60 -10.48 0.86
CA PHE A 165 16.73 -10.85 -0.54
C PHE A 165 17.30 -9.70 -1.38
N THR A 166 16.80 -8.48 -1.25
CA THR A 166 17.32 -7.33 -1.99
C THR A 166 18.78 -6.99 -1.65
N SER A 167 19.21 -7.23 -0.40
CA SER A 167 20.60 -6.97 0.00
C SER A 167 21.62 -7.84 -0.73
N THR A 168 21.23 -9.05 -1.15
CA THR A 168 22.09 -9.99 -1.89
C THR A 168 21.96 -9.88 -3.41
N HIS A 169 21.10 -8.99 -3.93
CA HIS A 169 20.84 -8.83 -5.36
C HIS A 169 21.04 -7.37 -5.79
N GLU A 170 22.20 -7.07 -6.36
CA GLU A 170 22.58 -5.70 -6.75
C GLU A 170 21.64 -5.09 -7.81
N ASN A 171 21.10 -5.92 -8.70
CA ASN A 171 20.19 -5.52 -9.77
C ASN A 171 18.72 -5.38 -9.34
N LEU A 172 18.40 -5.59 -8.07
CA LEU A 172 17.05 -5.46 -7.54
C LEU A 172 16.91 -4.18 -6.73
N THR A 173 15.91 -3.35 -7.06
CA THR A 173 15.39 -2.29 -6.21
C THR A 173 13.94 -2.58 -5.86
N ILE A 174 13.58 -2.49 -4.58
CA ILE A 174 12.19 -2.68 -4.14
C ILE A 174 11.60 -1.40 -3.55
N GLU A 175 10.30 -1.19 -3.76
CA GLU A 175 9.49 -0.22 -3.02
C GLU A 175 8.56 -0.94 -2.04
N ILE A 176 8.61 -0.51 -0.79
CA ILE A 176 7.66 -0.90 0.27
C ILE A 176 6.87 0.35 0.67
N ARG A 177 5.64 0.46 0.16
CA ARG A 177 4.73 1.57 0.44
C ARG A 177 3.89 1.30 1.67
N THR A 178 3.74 2.31 2.54
CA THR A 178 2.99 2.17 3.79
C THR A 178 2.19 3.39 4.24
N LYS A 179 1.17 3.13 5.08
CA LYS A 179 0.44 4.09 5.93
C LYS A 179 0.55 3.74 7.42
N SER A 180 1.54 2.92 7.79
CA SER A 180 1.77 2.45 9.16
C SER A 180 2.66 3.39 9.97
N PHE A 181 2.59 3.30 11.30
CA PHE A 181 3.44 4.04 12.24
C PHE A 181 4.65 3.22 12.71
N ARG A 182 4.76 1.97 12.27
CA ARG A 182 5.73 1.02 12.84
C ARG A 182 7.17 1.43 12.54
N LYS A 183 8.00 1.30 13.58
CA LYS A 183 9.45 1.62 13.55
C LYS A 183 10.34 0.41 13.85
N ASP A 184 9.79 -0.61 14.50
CA ASP A 184 10.55 -1.76 15.00
C ASP A 184 11.19 -2.60 13.88
N ILE A 185 10.75 -2.44 12.63
CA ILE A 185 11.36 -3.08 11.47
C ILE A 185 12.76 -2.54 11.19
N TYR A 186 13.00 -1.23 11.37
CA TYR A 186 14.26 -0.58 11.06
C TYR A 186 15.42 -0.96 12.00
N GLU A 187 15.11 -1.61 13.13
CA GLU A 187 16.12 -2.20 14.02
C GLU A 187 16.47 -3.65 13.65
N LYS A 188 15.63 -4.30 12.85
CA LYS A 188 15.73 -5.75 12.57
C LYS A 188 16.40 -6.06 11.25
N ILE A 189 16.46 -5.09 10.34
CA ILE A 189 17.08 -5.23 9.03
C ILE A 189 18.22 -4.23 8.87
N PRO A 190 19.32 -4.60 8.20
CA PRO A 190 20.37 -3.65 7.86
C PRO A 190 19.87 -2.65 6.80
N PRO A 191 20.35 -1.40 6.80
CA PRO A 191 20.04 -0.44 5.75
C PRO A 191 20.58 -0.91 4.39
N CYS A 192 19.74 -0.79 3.37
CA CYS A 192 20.07 -1.09 1.98
C CYS A 192 19.52 0.05 1.12
N ASP A 193 20.38 0.62 0.27
CA ASP A 193 20.05 1.77 -0.59
C ASP A 193 19.05 1.44 -1.71
N ARG A 194 18.81 0.14 -1.94
CA ARG A 194 17.86 -0.42 -2.89
C ARG A 194 16.54 -0.87 -2.26
N VAL A 195 16.36 -0.69 -0.95
CA VAL A 195 15.08 -0.95 -0.25
C VAL A 195 14.44 0.38 0.10
N ILE A 196 13.54 0.86 -0.77
CA ILE A 196 12.89 2.16 -0.64
C ILE A 196 11.64 2.02 0.23
N PHE A 197 11.63 2.74 1.36
CA PHE A 197 10.45 2.87 2.21
C PHE A 197 9.63 4.10 1.78
N ALA A 198 8.48 3.85 1.15
CA ALA A 198 7.61 4.89 0.64
C ALA A 198 6.44 5.15 1.60
N TYR A 199 6.29 6.38 2.09
CA TYR A 199 5.23 6.74 3.03
C TYR A 199 4.13 7.54 2.33
N THR A 200 2.88 7.07 2.38
CA THR A 200 1.76 7.89 1.90
C THR A 200 1.45 9.01 2.89
N ILE A 201 1.58 10.25 2.46
CA ILE A 201 1.35 11.45 3.24
C ILE A 201 0.07 12.14 2.76
N SER A 202 -0.81 12.46 3.70
CA SER A 202 -2.09 13.13 3.44
C SER A 202 -2.43 14.07 4.60
N PRO A 203 -3.26 15.11 4.38
CA PRO A 203 -3.72 15.98 5.46
C PRO A 203 -4.42 15.19 6.57
N GLN A 204 -4.20 15.59 7.83
CA GLN A 204 -4.70 14.87 9.00
C GLN A 204 -6.23 14.70 8.97
N GLU A 205 -6.97 15.70 8.51
CA GLU A 205 -8.43 15.64 8.34
C GLU A 205 -8.88 14.59 7.30
N ILE A 206 -8.11 14.38 6.23
CA ILE A 206 -8.38 13.34 5.23
C ILE A 206 -8.12 11.97 5.84
N ILE A 207 -7.03 11.84 6.61
CA ILE A 207 -6.69 10.60 7.31
C ILE A 207 -7.82 10.21 8.28
N GLU A 208 -8.26 11.13 9.13
CA GLU A 208 -9.30 10.88 10.13
C GLU A 208 -10.64 10.50 9.50
N LYS A 209 -10.99 11.18 8.40
CA LYS A 209 -12.29 10.96 7.75
C LYS A 209 -12.31 9.70 6.90
N TYR A 210 -11.22 9.39 6.18
CA TYR A 210 -11.26 8.38 5.11
C TYR A 210 -10.25 7.25 5.24
N GLU A 211 -9.25 7.32 6.13
CA GLU A 211 -8.17 6.32 6.23
C GLU A 211 -8.24 5.53 7.53
N LYS A 212 -9.38 4.90 7.78
CA LYS A 212 -9.62 4.15 9.01
C LYS A 212 -8.55 3.06 9.23
N ARG A 213 -8.15 2.91 10.50
CA ARG A 213 -7.15 1.95 10.98
C ARG A 213 -5.72 2.18 10.47
N THR A 214 -5.43 3.31 9.84
CA THR A 214 -4.06 3.73 9.48
C THR A 214 -3.44 4.60 10.59
N ALA A 215 -2.16 4.96 10.43
CA ALA A 215 -1.47 5.92 11.29
C ALA A 215 -1.88 7.37 10.98
N SER A 216 -1.79 8.25 11.97
CA SER A 216 -1.93 9.71 11.77
C SER A 216 -0.80 10.30 10.93
N LEU A 217 -0.94 11.54 10.45
CA LEU A 217 0.13 12.27 9.76
C LEU A 217 1.40 12.32 10.61
N ALA A 218 1.27 12.74 11.87
CA ALA A 218 2.39 12.86 12.79
C ALA A 218 3.10 11.51 13.01
N GLU A 219 2.34 10.41 13.12
CA GLU A 219 2.91 9.07 13.26
C GLU A 219 3.66 8.60 12.01
N ARG A 220 3.11 8.87 10.81
CA ARG A 220 3.78 8.54 9.54
C ARG A 220 5.07 9.33 9.36
N LEU A 221 5.05 10.64 9.63
CA LEU A 221 6.25 11.47 9.57
C LEU A 221 7.30 11.03 10.60
N SER A 222 6.85 10.65 11.79
CA SER A 222 7.74 10.11 12.83
C SER A 222 8.38 8.78 12.41
N ALA A 223 7.64 7.90 11.72
CA ALA A 223 8.18 6.65 11.18
C ALA A 223 9.14 6.89 10.01
N ALA A 224 8.79 7.79 9.09
CA ALA A 224 9.62 8.18 7.96
C ALA A 224 10.95 8.79 8.41
N SER A 225 10.90 9.76 9.33
CA SER A 225 12.10 10.39 9.91
C SER A 225 13.00 9.35 10.57
N TYR A 226 12.42 8.42 11.34
CA TYR A 226 13.17 7.34 11.98
C TYR A 226 13.82 6.37 10.98
N ALA A 227 13.13 6.02 9.89
CA ALA A 227 13.71 5.21 8.83
C ALA A 227 14.92 5.92 8.19
N MET A 228 14.82 7.24 7.97
CA MET A 228 15.95 8.05 7.45
C MET A 228 17.12 8.07 8.45
N GLU A 229 16.86 8.26 9.74
CA GLU A 229 17.88 8.20 10.81
C GLU A 229 18.63 6.86 10.81
N LYS A 230 17.92 5.77 10.50
CA LYS A 230 18.49 4.41 10.38
C LYS A 230 19.20 4.15 9.04
N GLY A 231 19.26 5.14 8.15
CA GLY A 231 20.00 5.07 6.89
C GLY A 231 19.21 4.49 5.73
N PHE A 232 17.90 4.29 5.86
CA PHE A 232 17.07 3.78 4.76
C PHE A 232 16.71 4.90 3.77
N PRO A 233 16.66 4.59 2.46
CA PRO A 233 16.03 5.46 1.47
C PRO A 233 14.55 5.65 1.80
N VAL A 234 14.12 6.91 1.90
CA VAL A 234 12.73 7.26 2.16
C VAL A 234 12.18 8.10 1.03
N ARG A 235 10.98 7.69 0.57
CA ARG A 235 10.15 8.40 -0.41
C ARG A 235 8.89 8.90 0.29
N LEU A 236 8.45 10.12 -0.02
CA LEU A 236 7.12 10.60 0.40
C LEU A 236 6.17 10.56 -0.79
N CYS A 237 5.02 9.91 -0.62
CA CYS A 237 4.00 9.79 -1.65
C CYS A 237 2.78 10.63 -1.27
N PHE A 238 2.58 11.76 -1.94
CA PHE A 238 1.33 12.52 -1.95
C PHE A 238 0.40 11.93 -3.03
N ASP A 239 0.12 10.63 -2.89
CA ASP A 239 -0.66 9.83 -3.83
C ASP A 239 -1.62 8.91 -3.04
N PRO A 240 -2.93 9.21 -3.01
CA PRO A 240 -3.60 10.24 -3.81
C PRO A 240 -3.64 11.64 -3.16
N VAL A 241 -3.57 12.70 -3.98
CA VAL A 241 -4.10 14.03 -3.65
C VAL A 241 -5.63 13.97 -3.75
N ILE A 242 -6.29 14.23 -2.63
CA ILE A 242 -7.73 14.18 -2.43
C ILE A 242 -8.26 15.59 -2.17
N TYR A 243 -9.33 15.95 -2.88
CA TYR A 243 -10.09 17.16 -2.65
C TYR A 243 -10.89 17.09 -1.35
N CYS A 244 -10.82 18.16 -0.57
CA CYS A 244 -11.68 18.46 0.57
C CYS A 244 -12.04 19.96 0.57
N GLN A 245 -13.01 20.34 1.40
CA GLN A 245 -13.26 21.76 1.63
C GLN A 245 -11.99 22.40 2.20
N ASN A 246 -11.59 23.56 1.67
CA ASN A 246 -10.34 24.26 2.05
C ASN A 246 -9.06 23.44 1.81
N TRP A 247 -9.06 22.52 0.83
CA TRP A 247 -7.92 21.65 0.53
C TRP A 247 -6.57 22.40 0.50
N LYS A 248 -6.53 23.62 -0.04
CA LYS A 248 -5.31 24.42 -0.15
C LYS A 248 -4.65 24.68 1.21
N ASP A 249 -5.44 25.04 2.21
CA ASP A 249 -4.95 25.26 3.58
C ASP A 249 -4.58 23.95 4.26
N SER A 250 -5.36 22.89 4.01
CA SER A 250 -5.10 21.54 4.56
C SER A 250 -3.77 20.97 4.06
N TYR A 251 -3.48 21.08 2.77
CA TYR A 251 -2.20 20.65 2.20
C TYR A 251 -1.04 21.57 2.62
N SER A 252 -1.26 22.88 2.74
CA SER A 252 -0.23 23.82 3.24
C SER A 252 0.15 23.54 4.70
N SER A 253 -0.84 23.23 5.53
CA SER A 253 -0.66 22.87 6.94
C SER A 253 0.05 21.52 7.08
N MET A 254 -0.40 20.51 6.33
CA MET A 254 0.27 19.20 6.24
C MET A 254 1.73 19.36 5.81
N PHE A 255 2.00 20.16 4.78
CA PHE A 255 3.37 20.39 4.30
C PHE A 255 4.24 21.14 5.32
N SER A 256 3.65 22.03 6.11
CA SER A 256 4.36 22.68 7.22
C SER A 256 4.82 21.67 8.27
N GLU A 257 4.04 20.63 8.54
CA GLU A 257 4.46 19.52 9.40
C GLU A 257 5.54 18.64 8.74
N VAL A 258 5.44 18.40 7.42
CA VAL A 258 6.50 17.69 6.67
C VAL A 258 7.84 18.40 6.84
N LYS A 259 7.91 19.72 6.63
CA LYS A 259 9.14 20.50 6.77
C LYS A 259 9.73 20.47 8.17
N LYS A 260 8.89 20.36 9.21
CA LYS A 260 9.37 20.27 10.60
C LYS A 260 9.99 18.91 10.93
N CYS A 261 9.50 17.85 10.31
CA CYS A 261 9.84 16.47 10.70
C CYS A 261 10.82 15.77 9.76
N ILE A 262 10.90 16.20 8.50
CA ILE A 262 11.61 15.51 7.43
C ILE A 262 12.61 16.46 6.78
N ASP A 263 13.89 16.09 6.78
CA ASP A 263 14.92 16.78 6.00
C ASP A 263 14.78 16.46 4.50
N GLY A 264 14.31 17.44 3.73
CA GLY A 264 14.04 17.29 2.30
C GLY A 264 15.28 16.93 1.47
N HIS A 265 16.48 17.33 1.90
CA HIS A 265 17.72 17.05 1.17
C HIS A 265 18.09 15.56 1.22
N ARG A 266 17.71 14.88 2.31
CA ARG A 266 17.99 13.47 2.57
C ARG A 266 16.93 12.52 1.99
N LEU A 267 15.80 13.04 1.52
CA LEU A 267 14.81 12.21 0.82
C LEU A 267 15.41 11.60 -0.44
N LYS A 268 15.02 10.36 -0.73
CA LYS A 268 15.31 9.73 -2.02
C LYS A 268 14.64 10.55 -3.12
N ASP A 269 13.34 10.77 -2.98
CA ASP A 269 12.46 11.53 -3.86
C ASP A 269 11.05 11.67 -3.25
N VAL A 270 10.15 12.32 -3.98
CA VAL A 270 8.74 12.47 -3.65
C VAL A 270 7.86 12.21 -4.87
N SER A 271 6.65 11.73 -4.65
CA SER A 271 5.62 11.66 -5.68
C SER A 271 4.38 12.47 -5.36
N ILE A 272 3.77 13.01 -6.41
CA ILE A 272 2.45 13.65 -6.38
C ILE A 272 1.58 12.93 -7.42
N GLY A 273 0.37 12.55 -7.02
CA GLY A 273 -0.62 12.05 -7.96
C GLY A 273 -2.01 12.22 -7.41
N SER A 274 -2.93 12.82 -8.16
CA SER A 274 -4.31 12.94 -7.72
C SER A 274 -5.05 11.62 -7.72
N PHE A 275 -6.16 11.58 -6.97
CA PHE A 275 -7.04 10.42 -6.94
C PHE A 275 -7.48 10.01 -8.35
N ARG A 276 -7.21 8.75 -8.69
CA ARG A 276 -7.59 8.08 -9.93
C ARG A 276 -7.98 6.65 -9.63
N ILE A 277 -9.02 6.15 -10.29
CA ILE A 277 -9.51 4.79 -10.09
C ILE A 277 -10.23 4.29 -11.34
N SER A 278 -10.16 2.99 -11.64
CA SER A 278 -10.96 2.41 -12.74
C SER A 278 -12.45 2.71 -12.58
N GLY A 279 -13.13 3.02 -13.69
CA GLY A 279 -14.57 3.23 -13.74
C GLY A 279 -15.39 2.03 -13.23
N GLU A 280 -14.90 0.80 -13.41
CA GLU A 280 -15.57 -0.39 -12.87
C GLU A 280 -15.39 -0.52 -11.35
N TYR A 281 -14.25 -0.08 -10.85
CA TYR A 281 -13.92 -0.14 -9.43
C TYR A 281 -14.74 0.87 -8.65
N ILE A 282 -14.88 2.11 -9.14
CA ILE A 282 -15.63 3.14 -8.42
C ILE A 282 -17.11 2.80 -8.24
N LYS A 283 -17.71 2.06 -9.19
CA LYS A 283 -19.12 1.62 -9.08
C LYS A 283 -19.34 0.80 -7.81
N LYS A 284 -18.39 -0.10 -7.49
CA LYS A 284 -18.42 -0.90 -6.25
C LYS A 284 -18.20 -0.02 -5.02
N LEU A 285 -17.21 0.88 -5.04
CA LEU A 285 -16.96 1.81 -3.93
C LEU A 285 -18.19 2.67 -3.62
N ARG A 286 -18.87 3.20 -4.64
CA ARG A 286 -20.09 4.02 -4.47
C ARG A 286 -21.22 3.25 -3.83
N LYS A 287 -21.39 1.97 -4.18
CA LYS A 287 -22.39 1.08 -3.58
C LYS A 287 -22.07 0.77 -2.12
N ASP A 288 -20.80 0.48 -1.82
CA ASP A 288 -20.38 0.12 -0.46
C ASP A 288 -20.35 1.34 0.47
N PHE A 289 -20.06 2.53 -0.06
CA PHE A 289 -19.91 3.78 0.68
C PHE A 289 -20.80 4.90 0.11
N PRO A 290 -22.14 4.78 0.23
CA PRO A 290 -23.07 5.79 -0.30
C PRO A 290 -22.92 7.16 0.37
N ALA A 291 -22.41 7.20 1.62
CA ALA A 291 -22.19 8.44 2.37
C ALA A 291 -20.77 9.02 2.22
N SER A 292 -19.86 8.34 1.51
CA SER A 292 -18.48 8.82 1.38
C SER A 292 -18.38 9.89 0.30
N SER A 293 -18.05 11.12 0.70
CA SER A 293 -17.89 12.24 -0.23
C SER A 293 -16.76 12.03 -1.24
N ILE A 294 -15.73 11.23 -0.94
CA ILE A 294 -14.72 10.88 -1.95
C ILE A 294 -15.34 9.93 -2.97
N CYS A 295 -15.97 8.83 -2.54
CA CYS A 295 -16.55 7.88 -3.48
C CYS A 295 -17.65 8.49 -4.37
N GLN A 296 -18.44 9.42 -3.81
CA GLN A 296 -19.53 10.09 -4.51
C GLN A 296 -19.12 11.35 -5.29
N PHE A 297 -17.84 11.74 -5.26
CA PHE A 297 -17.40 12.91 -6.00
C PHE A 297 -17.72 12.75 -7.50
N PRO A 298 -18.15 13.82 -8.20
CA PRO A 298 -18.47 13.78 -9.63
C PRO A 298 -17.20 13.76 -10.48
N TYR A 299 -16.45 12.65 -10.40
CA TYR A 299 -15.27 12.42 -11.22
C TYR A 299 -15.60 12.34 -12.71
N GLU A 300 -14.65 12.71 -13.54
CA GLU A 300 -14.70 12.59 -15.00
C GLU A 300 -14.01 11.29 -15.44
N ASN A 301 -14.54 10.65 -16.48
CA ASN A 301 -13.92 9.47 -17.07
C ASN A 301 -12.94 9.92 -18.16
N ARG A 302 -11.65 9.60 -17.99
CA ARG A 302 -10.60 9.73 -19.00
C ARG A 302 -9.96 8.36 -19.17
N ASP A 303 -10.10 7.79 -20.37
CA ASP A 303 -9.54 6.48 -20.75
C ASP A 303 -9.89 5.32 -19.82
N GLY A 304 -11.12 5.31 -19.30
CA GLY A 304 -11.60 4.27 -18.39
C GLY A 304 -11.24 4.49 -16.91
N TYR A 305 -10.57 5.60 -16.60
CA TYR A 305 -10.23 6.01 -15.24
C TYR A 305 -11.03 7.24 -14.81
N MET A 306 -11.62 7.15 -13.63
CA MET A 306 -12.34 8.22 -12.96
C MET A 306 -11.37 9.08 -12.17
N GLN A 307 -11.32 10.36 -12.52
CA GLN A 307 -10.35 11.32 -12.00
C GLN A 307 -11.02 12.68 -11.72
N TYR A 308 -10.35 13.57 -11.00
CA TYR A 308 -10.85 14.94 -10.82
C TYR A 308 -10.93 15.68 -12.16
N PRO A 309 -11.84 16.66 -12.32
CA PRO A 309 -11.82 17.57 -13.46
C PRO A 309 -10.43 18.17 -13.64
N ALA A 310 -9.96 18.25 -14.88
CA ALA A 310 -8.55 18.59 -15.19
C ALA A 310 -8.11 19.91 -14.51
N THR A 311 -8.95 20.94 -14.54
CA THR A 311 -8.68 22.22 -13.87
C THR A 311 -8.43 22.06 -12.37
N LEU A 312 -9.28 21.28 -11.68
CA LEU A 312 -9.15 21.05 -10.24
C LEU A 312 -7.93 20.19 -9.91
N GLN A 313 -7.70 19.13 -10.67
CA GLN A 313 -6.51 18.29 -10.54
C GLN A 313 -5.24 19.14 -10.67
N ASN A 314 -5.13 19.91 -11.75
CA ASN A 314 -3.97 20.77 -12.01
C ASN A 314 -3.78 21.80 -10.90
N GLU A 315 -4.85 22.38 -10.36
CA GLU A 315 -4.74 23.34 -9.25
C GLU A 315 -4.17 22.67 -7.99
N MET A 316 -4.68 21.48 -7.63
CA MET A 316 -4.23 20.75 -6.44
C MET A 316 -2.78 20.26 -6.55
N GLU A 317 -2.42 19.69 -7.70
CA GLU A 317 -1.07 19.19 -7.94
C GLU A 317 -0.05 20.33 -8.03
N ASN A 318 -0.36 21.43 -8.73
CA ASN A 318 0.54 22.58 -8.83
C ASN A 318 0.77 23.28 -7.49
N HIS A 319 -0.24 23.31 -6.62
CA HIS A 319 -0.09 23.84 -5.26
C HIS A 319 0.94 23.03 -4.46
N LEU A 320 0.82 21.70 -4.46
CA LEU A 320 1.80 20.82 -3.81
C LEU A 320 3.18 20.88 -4.48
N LEU A 321 3.23 20.93 -5.80
CA LEU A 321 4.46 21.07 -6.57
C LEU A 321 5.22 22.34 -6.17
N THR A 322 4.51 23.48 -6.08
CA THR A 322 5.11 24.77 -5.66
C THR A 322 5.68 24.69 -4.25
N LEU A 323 4.93 24.09 -3.33
CA LEU A 323 5.41 23.86 -1.95
C LEU A 323 6.67 22.99 -1.94
N LEU A 324 6.68 21.88 -2.69
CA LEU A 324 7.80 20.95 -2.75
C LEU A 324 9.03 21.53 -3.43
N GLN A 325 8.88 22.27 -4.54
CA GLN A 325 10.01 22.91 -5.24
C GLN A 325 10.74 23.95 -4.37
N SER A 326 10.06 24.51 -3.38
CA SER A 326 10.71 25.38 -2.39
C SER A 326 11.57 24.65 -1.36
N TYR A 327 11.53 23.31 -1.34
CA TYR A 327 12.09 22.49 -0.26
C TYR A 327 12.98 21.33 -0.74
N ILE A 328 12.73 20.77 -1.93
CA ILE A 328 13.50 19.68 -2.54
C ILE A 328 13.78 19.98 -4.02
N SER A 329 14.89 19.45 -4.53
CA SER A 329 15.27 19.59 -5.93
C SER A 329 14.20 19.07 -6.89
N LYS A 330 13.97 19.77 -8.00
CA LYS A 330 12.94 19.43 -8.99
C LYS A 330 13.10 18.01 -9.55
N GLU A 331 14.33 17.54 -9.70
CA GLU A 331 14.70 16.22 -10.23
C GLU A 331 14.27 15.08 -9.31
N LYS A 332 13.94 15.39 -8.05
CA LYS A 332 13.44 14.44 -7.05
C LYS A 332 11.91 14.45 -6.93
N ILE A 333 11.19 15.23 -7.76
CA ILE A 333 9.73 15.34 -7.70
C ILE A 333 9.12 14.65 -8.93
N TYR A 334 8.34 13.60 -8.69
CA TYR A 334 7.66 12.83 -9.73
C TYR A 334 6.15 13.11 -9.71
N LEU A 335 5.60 13.52 -10.86
CA LEU A 335 4.15 13.71 -11.07
C LEU A 335 3.56 12.48 -11.75
N THR A 336 2.33 12.09 -11.41
CA THR A 336 1.66 10.98 -12.08
C THR A 336 0.96 11.54 -13.32
N ASP A 337 1.62 11.46 -14.47
CA ASP A 337 1.16 11.85 -15.81
C ASP A 337 0.15 13.01 -15.87
N VAL A 338 0.71 14.23 -15.91
CA VAL A 338 0.17 15.25 -16.81
C VAL A 338 0.64 14.84 -18.20
N GLU A 339 -0.26 14.75 -19.17
CA GLU A 339 0.07 14.48 -20.57
C GLU A 339 1.25 15.35 -21.04
N GLU A 340 2.44 14.76 -21.11
CA GLU A 340 3.51 15.20 -22.01
C GLU A 340 3.90 14.01 -22.88
N LYS A 341 2.98 13.64 -23.78
CA LYS A 341 3.36 13.09 -25.08
C LYS A 341 3.02 14.15 -26.12
N ALA A 342 3.98 15.05 -26.34
CA ALA A 342 4.00 15.94 -27.49
C ALA A 342 4.18 15.14 -28.79
#